data_AF-A0A653EEG9-F1
#
_entry.id   AF-A0A653EEG9-F1
#
_cell.length_a   1.000
_cell.length_b   1.000
_cell.length_c   1.000
_cell.angle_alpha   90.00
_cell.angle_beta   90.00
_cell.angle_gamma   90.00
#
_symmetry.space_group_name_H-M   'P 1'
#
loop_
_entity.id
_entity.type
_entity.pdbx_description
1 polymer ?
#
loop_
_entity_poly.entity_id
_entity_poly.type
_entity_poly.pdbx_seq_one_letter_code
_entity_poly.pdbx_strand_id
1 'polypeptide(L)'
;MYFWATDGHLPGTGSRNLFDVDFLAGFWSALPPLMRDPVLFAIPFFLLLLTLEWTAARKLERFETLETDANTGQPRPASGAYLTRDSMASISMGLVSIASTAGWKTLALLGYAALYAYVAPWHLPASQWYTWVIAILGVDVLYYTYHRIAHRVRLIWATHQAHHSSEYFNFATALRQKWNNSGEILLWVPLPLLGLPPWMVFFSWSLNLIYQFWVHTERIDKLPRPFEFVFNTPSHHRVHHGMDKVYLDKNYGGIFIIWDRLFGSFQAESFRPHYGLTKRVDTFNIWKLQTREYAAIARDWRSATRLRDRLGFVFGPPGWEPRAVARTRDAVPAATSR
;
A
#
# COMPACT_ATOMS: atom_id res chain seq x y z
N MET A 1 -51.86 -33.62 43.56
CA MET A 1 -52.08 -33.88 42.11
C MET A 1 -52.19 -32.51 41.44
N TYR A 2 -51.16 -32.11 40.69
CA TYR A 2 -51.02 -31.04 39.66
C TYR A 2 -51.64 -29.63 39.91
N PHE A 3 -50.85 -28.54 40.07
CA PHE A 3 -50.24 -27.67 39.03
C PHE A 3 -51.29 -26.90 38.18
N TRP A 4 -51.24 -25.60 37.84
CA TRP A 4 -50.20 -24.56 37.72
C TRP A 4 -50.86 -23.16 37.84
N ALA A 5 -50.10 -22.18 38.34
CA ALA A 5 -50.44 -20.75 38.35
C ALA A 5 -50.08 -20.09 37.00
N THR A 6 -50.88 -19.15 36.51
CA THR A 6 -50.58 -18.36 35.31
C THR A 6 -49.74 -17.14 35.68
N ASP A 7 -48.44 -17.16 35.37
CA ASP A 7 -47.59 -15.97 35.41
C ASP A 7 -47.73 -15.17 34.11
N GLY A 8 -48.10 -13.89 34.26
CA GLY A 8 -48.11 -12.90 33.18
C GLY A 8 -46.69 -12.53 32.76
N HIS A 9 -46.33 -12.82 31.51
CA HIS A 9 -45.13 -12.30 30.88
C HIS A 9 -45.34 -10.83 30.49
N LEU A 10 -44.60 -9.94 31.14
CA LEU A 10 -44.30 -8.61 30.61
C LEU A 10 -43.29 -8.78 29.44
N PRO A 11 -43.45 -8.04 28.33
CA PRO A 11 -42.50 -8.12 27.23
C PRO A 11 -41.18 -7.47 27.68
N GLY A 12 -40.14 -8.29 27.79
CA GLY A 12 -38.78 -7.84 28.02
C GLY A 12 -38.34 -6.90 26.90
N THR A 13 -37.90 -5.71 27.30
CA THR A 13 -37.18 -4.76 26.47
C THR A 13 -35.87 -5.40 26.01
N GLY A 14 -35.91 -6.04 24.83
CA GLY A 14 -34.72 -6.57 24.18
C GLY A 14 -33.72 -5.45 23.92
N SER A 15 -32.69 -5.35 24.75
CA SER A 15 -31.50 -4.57 24.44
C SER A 15 -30.89 -5.17 23.18
N ARG A 16 -31.14 -4.55 22.02
CA ARG A 16 -30.48 -4.90 20.77
C ARG A 16 -28.99 -4.61 20.94
N ASN A 17 -28.22 -5.66 21.22
CA ASN A 17 -26.78 -5.59 21.16
C ASN A 17 -26.40 -5.31 19.70
N LEU A 18 -25.70 -4.20 19.46
CA LEU A 18 -25.16 -3.82 18.15
C LEU A 18 -24.11 -4.81 17.59
N PHE A 19 -23.86 -5.91 18.29
CA PHE A 19 -22.92 -6.98 17.96
C PHE A 19 -23.57 -8.35 17.92
N ASP A 20 -24.88 -8.41 17.64
CA ASP A 20 -25.56 -9.68 17.38
C ASP A 20 -25.06 -10.28 16.06
N VAL A 21 -24.48 -11.49 16.12
CA VAL A 21 -23.90 -12.18 14.94
C VAL A 21 -24.99 -12.45 13.90
N ASP A 22 -26.23 -12.65 14.34
CA ASP A 22 -27.38 -12.84 13.47
C ASP A 22 -27.80 -11.54 12.77
N PHE A 23 -27.61 -10.39 13.43
CA PHE A 23 -27.80 -9.09 12.80
C PHE A 23 -26.74 -8.81 11.73
N LEU A 24 -25.47 -9.12 12.01
CA LEU A 24 -24.39 -8.97 11.04
C LEU A 24 -24.54 -9.92 9.85
N ALA A 25 -24.93 -11.18 10.10
CA ALA A 25 -25.23 -12.15 9.05
C ALA A 25 -26.45 -11.72 8.23
N GLY A 26 -27.50 -11.22 8.88
CA GLY A 26 -28.69 -10.65 8.26
C GLY A 26 -28.36 -9.45 7.36
N PHE A 27 -27.60 -8.48 7.87
CA PHE A 27 -27.13 -7.32 7.11
C PHE A 27 -26.28 -7.73 5.90
N TRP A 28 -25.32 -8.65 6.09
CA TRP A 28 -24.47 -9.15 5.00
C TRP A 28 -25.26 -9.87 3.91
N SER A 29 -26.26 -10.66 4.31
CA SER A 29 -27.13 -11.38 3.38
C SER A 29 -28.04 -10.44 2.58
N ALA A 30 -28.43 -9.30 3.17
CA ALA A 30 -29.26 -8.27 2.55
C ALA A 30 -28.50 -7.40 1.53
N LEU A 31 -27.15 -7.39 1.57
CA LEU A 31 -26.36 -6.70 0.56
C LEU A 31 -26.49 -7.38 -0.81
N PRO A 32 -26.59 -6.59 -1.90
CA PRO A 32 -26.52 -7.13 -3.26
C PRO A 32 -25.31 -8.06 -3.43
N PRO A 33 -25.39 -9.15 -4.21
CA PRO A 33 -24.29 -10.12 -4.34
C PRO A 33 -22.93 -9.50 -4.71
N LEU A 34 -22.94 -8.42 -5.50
CA LEU A 34 -21.74 -7.64 -5.86
C LEU A 34 -21.12 -6.90 -4.66
N MET A 35 -21.90 -6.50 -3.66
CA MET A 35 -21.44 -5.82 -2.45
C MET A 35 -20.95 -6.76 -1.35
N ARG A 36 -20.93 -8.08 -1.61
CA ARG A 36 -20.31 -9.07 -0.73
C ARG A 36 -18.81 -9.23 -0.99
N ASP A 37 -18.26 -8.59 -2.03
CA ASP A 37 -16.82 -8.40 -2.16
C ASP A 37 -16.39 -7.28 -1.19
N PRO A 38 -15.45 -7.53 -0.25
CA PRO A 38 -15.02 -6.53 0.73
C PRO A 38 -14.51 -5.22 0.10
N VAL A 39 -13.87 -5.29 -1.07
CA VAL A 39 -13.38 -4.09 -1.78
C VAL A 39 -14.56 -3.31 -2.34
N LEU A 40 -15.52 -3.97 -2.98
CA LEU A 40 -16.71 -3.30 -3.52
C LEU A 40 -17.56 -2.68 -2.40
N PHE A 41 -17.64 -3.36 -1.24
CA PHE A 41 -18.26 -2.81 -0.03
C PHE A 41 -17.53 -1.57 0.50
N ALA A 42 -16.19 -1.52 0.38
CA ALA A 42 -15.38 -0.38 0.84
C ALA A 42 -15.45 0.85 -0.09
N ILE A 43 -15.87 0.70 -1.35
CA ILE A 43 -15.89 1.80 -2.34
C ILE A 43 -16.64 3.05 -1.83
N PRO A 44 -17.89 2.96 -1.30
CA PRO A 44 -18.59 4.14 -0.79
C PRO A 44 -17.83 4.85 0.33
N PHE A 45 -17.13 4.09 1.19
CA PHE A 45 -16.31 4.65 2.27
C PHE A 45 -15.06 5.33 1.73
N PHE A 46 -14.39 4.77 0.72
CA PHE A 46 -13.27 5.43 0.06
C PHE A 46 -13.69 6.74 -0.59
N LEU A 47 -14.82 6.75 -1.30
CA LEU A 47 -15.37 7.97 -1.92
C LEU A 47 -15.74 9.02 -0.89
N LEU A 48 -16.33 8.60 0.23
CA LEU A 48 -16.64 9.49 1.36
C LEU A 48 -15.36 10.11 1.95
N LEU A 49 -14.36 9.29 2.27
CA LEU A 49 -13.09 9.76 2.84
C LEU A 49 -12.34 10.69 1.90
N LEU A 50 -12.29 10.36 0.60
CA LEU A 50 -11.73 11.24 -0.44
C LEU A 50 -12.45 12.59 -0.48
N THR A 51 -13.78 12.57 -0.45
CA THR A 51 -14.59 13.80 -0.51
C THR A 51 -14.39 14.65 0.75
N LEU A 52 -14.33 14.01 1.92
CA LEU A 52 -14.09 14.69 3.19
C LEU A 52 -12.70 15.32 3.24
N GLU A 53 -11.64 14.58 2.89
CA GLU A 53 -10.27 15.10 2.91
C GLU A 53 -10.07 16.21 1.89
N TRP A 54 -10.62 16.05 0.68
CA TRP A 54 -10.57 17.09 -0.35
C TRP A 54 -11.33 18.36 0.06
N THR A 55 -12.50 18.22 0.69
CA THR A 55 -13.28 19.36 1.17
C THR A 55 -12.56 20.06 2.34
N ALA A 56 -11.95 19.29 3.24
CA ALA A 56 -11.12 19.81 4.32
C ALA A 56 -9.92 20.59 3.75
N ALA A 57 -9.19 19.99 2.81
CA ALA A 57 -8.06 20.64 2.13
C ALA A 57 -8.48 21.96 1.48
N ARG A 58 -9.59 22.01 0.75
CA ARG A 58 -10.08 23.26 0.12
C ARG A 58 -10.54 24.33 1.09
N LYS A 59 -11.10 23.94 2.24
CA LYS A 59 -11.47 24.91 3.28
C LYS A 59 -10.23 25.43 4.02
N LEU A 60 -9.22 24.58 4.20
CA LEU A 60 -7.98 24.89 4.91
C LEU A 60 -6.93 25.57 4.02
N GLU A 61 -7.05 25.49 2.69
CA GLU A 61 -6.14 26.13 1.71
C GLU A 61 -5.96 27.64 1.94
N ARG A 62 -6.97 28.34 2.50
CA ARG A 62 -6.84 29.76 2.84
C ARG A 62 -5.95 30.03 4.07
N PHE A 63 -5.74 29.01 4.90
CA PHE A 63 -4.92 29.07 6.11
C PHE A 63 -3.57 28.35 5.93
N GLU A 64 -3.54 27.35 5.05
CA GLU A 64 -2.39 26.52 4.70
C GLU A 64 -1.77 27.04 3.39
N THR A 65 -1.00 28.13 3.49
CA THR A 65 -0.17 28.60 2.36
C THR A 65 0.95 27.60 2.02
N LEU A 66 1.63 27.76 0.88
CA LEU A 66 2.86 27.00 0.57
C LEU A 66 3.78 27.02 1.80
N GLU A 67 4.04 25.85 2.36
CA GLU A 67 5.00 25.74 3.45
C GLU A 67 6.39 26.00 2.86
N THR A 68 7.18 26.83 3.53
CA THR A 68 8.60 26.97 3.20
C THR A 68 9.33 25.87 3.97
N ASP A 69 10.09 25.03 3.26
CA ASP A 69 10.95 24.06 3.92
C ASP A 69 11.96 24.80 4.81
N ALA A 70 11.91 24.55 6.12
CA ALA A 70 12.76 25.20 7.11
C ALA A 70 14.25 24.94 6.88
N ASN A 71 14.61 23.85 6.19
CA ASN A 71 16.00 23.47 5.93
C ASN A 71 16.53 23.99 4.59
N THR A 72 15.68 24.10 3.56
CA THR A 72 16.12 24.48 2.20
C THR A 72 15.62 25.84 1.74
N GLY A 73 14.66 26.44 2.44
CA GLY A 73 14.01 27.69 2.05
C GLY A 73 13.14 27.58 0.79
N GLN A 74 12.96 26.37 0.24
CA GLN A 74 12.17 26.16 -0.97
C GLN A 74 10.68 25.97 -0.63
N PRO A 75 9.77 26.44 -1.48
CA PRO A 75 8.34 26.19 -1.30
C PRO A 75 8.04 24.71 -1.52
N ARG A 76 7.21 24.13 -0.64
CA ARG A 76 6.67 22.78 -0.75
C ARG A 76 5.15 22.78 -0.55
N PRO A 77 4.43 21.76 -1.04
CA PRO A 77 3.00 21.64 -0.80
C PRO A 77 2.68 21.65 0.70
N ALA A 78 1.61 22.34 1.09
CA ALA A 78 1.10 22.29 2.45
C ALA A 78 0.69 20.86 2.85
N SER A 79 0.65 20.60 4.16
CA SER A 79 0.25 19.29 4.71
C SER A 79 -1.13 18.85 4.21
N GLY A 80 -1.20 17.70 3.54
CA GLY A 80 -2.44 17.14 3.02
C GLY A 80 -3.08 18.00 1.92
N ALA A 81 -2.28 18.80 1.21
CA ALA A 81 -2.74 19.62 0.09
C ALA A 81 -3.13 18.75 -1.12
N TYR A 82 -3.99 19.32 -1.97
CA TYR A 82 -4.44 18.71 -3.21
C TYR A 82 -4.12 19.61 -4.40
N LEU A 83 -3.42 19.06 -5.39
CA LEU A 83 -3.40 19.63 -6.73
C LEU A 83 -4.36 18.85 -7.62
N THR A 84 -5.33 19.54 -8.22
CA THR A 84 -6.36 18.92 -9.07
C THR A 84 -5.77 18.04 -10.17
N ARG A 85 -4.72 18.51 -10.87
CA ARG A 85 -4.08 17.74 -11.95
C ARG A 85 -3.40 16.46 -11.43
N ASP A 86 -2.75 16.54 -10.27
CA ASP A 86 -2.12 15.39 -9.62
C ASP A 86 -3.14 14.37 -9.11
N SER A 87 -4.23 14.88 -8.52
CA SER A 87 -5.34 14.05 -8.03
C SER A 87 -6.03 13.31 -9.17
N MET A 88 -6.28 14.01 -10.29
CA MET A 88 -6.84 13.41 -11.50
C MET A 88 -5.91 12.35 -12.08
N ALA A 89 -4.60 12.62 -12.12
CA ALA A 89 -3.62 11.61 -12.55
C ALA A 89 -3.68 10.37 -11.64
N SER A 90 -3.75 10.54 -10.33
CA SER A 90 -3.88 9.42 -9.38
C SER A 90 -5.12 8.58 -9.63
N ILE A 91 -6.29 9.23 -9.73
CA ILE A 91 -7.57 8.56 -9.96
C ILE A 91 -7.56 7.84 -11.31
N SER A 92 -7.08 8.49 -12.37
CA SER A 92 -6.96 7.88 -13.70
C SER A 92 -6.01 6.67 -13.68
N MET A 93 -4.88 6.74 -12.99
CA MET A 93 -3.97 5.59 -12.83
C MET A 93 -4.66 4.45 -12.09
N GLY A 94 -5.43 4.74 -11.03
CA GLY A 94 -6.21 3.74 -10.30
C GLY A 94 -7.27 3.05 -11.17
N LEU A 95 -8.01 3.81 -11.98
CA LEU A 95 -8.99 3.24 -12.91
C LEU A 95 -8.36 2.30 -13.93
N VAL A 96 -7.22 2.69 -14.52
CA VAL A 96 -6.46 1.83 -15.44
C VAL A 96 -5.89 0.61 -14.69
N SER A 97 -5.44 0.77 -13.45
CA SER A 97 -4.99 -0.32 -12.59
C SER A 97 -6.10 -1.35 -12.38
N ILE A 98 -7.34 -0.93 -12.10
CA ILE A 98 -8.46 -1.87 -11.92
C ILE A 98 -8.66 -2.71 -13.19
N ALA A 99 -8.71 -2.06 -14.36
CA ALA A 99 -8.90 -2.76 -15.63
C ALA A 99 -7.74 -3.71 -15.97
N SER A 100 -6.50 -3.26 -15.80
CA SER A 100 -5.29 -4.03 -16.14
C SER A 100 -5.00 -5.16 -15.16
N THR A 101 -5.25 -4.97 -13.86
CA THR A 101 -4.99 -6.00 -12.85
C THR A 101 -6.07 -7.08 -12.80
N ALA A 102 -7.30 -6.81 -13.26
CA ALA A 102 -8.36 -7.82 -13.29
C ALA A 102 -7.94 -9.07 -14.09
N GLY A 103 -7.34 -8.90 -15.28
CA GLY A 103 -6.86 -10.03 -16.08
C GLY A 103 -5.77 -10.85 -15.38
N TRP A 104 -4.77 -10.17 -14.81
CA TRP A 104 -3.69 -10.84 -14.08
C TRP A 104 -4.16 -11.55 -12.81
N LYS A 105 -5.12 -10.96 -12.09
CA LYS A 105 -5.73 -11.56 -10.90
C LYS A 105 -6.52 -12.82 -11.23
N THR A 106 -7.22 -12.86 -12.37
CA THR A 106 -7.89 -14.08 -12.83
C THR A 106 -6.89 -15.19 -13.10
N LEU A 107 -5.78 -14.90 -13.80
CA LEU A 107 -4.71 -15.89 -14.02
C LEU A 107 -4.06 -16.34 -12.70
N ALA A 108 -3.81 -15.40 -11.78
CA ALA A 108 -3.29 -15.70 -10.45
C ALA A 108 -4.23 -16.63 -9.67
N LEU A 109 -5.55 -16.36 -9.70
CA LEU A 109 -6.57 -17.18 -9.05
C LEU A 109 -6.58 -18.60 -9.60
N LEU A 110 -6.54 -18.76 -10.93
CA LEU A 110 -6.54 -20.09 -11.56
C LEU A 110 -5.27 -20.88 -11.20
N GLY A 111 -4.10 -20.24 -11.27
CA GLY A 111 -2.83 -20.85 -10.87
C GLY A 111 -2.80 -21.22 -9.39
N TYR A 112 -3.27 -20.31 -8.52
CA TYR A 112 -3.41 -20.55 -7.09
C TYR A 112 -4.35 -21.74 -6.83
N ALA A 113 -5.53 -21.76 -7.45
CA ALA A 113 -6.52 -22.81 -7.26
C ALA A 113 -6.00 -24.17 -7.74
N ALA A 114 -5.24 -24.21 -8.84
CA ALA A 114 -4.61 -25.44 -9.32
C ALA A 114 -3.54 -25.95 -8.33
N LEU A 115 -2.67 -25.07 -7.82
CA LEU A 115 -1.69 -25.44 -6.79
C LEU A 115 -2.39 -25.95 -5.53
N TYR A 116 -3.44 -25.26 -5.09
CA TYR A 116 -4.22 -25.65 -3.92
C TYR A 116 -4.90 -27.02 -4.11
N ALA A 117 -5.52 -27.26 -5.26
CA ALA A 117 -6.30 -28.48 -5.49
C ALA A 117 -5.43 -29.72 -5.77
N TYR A 118 -4.32 -29.55 -6.48
CA TYR A 118 -3.54 -30.68 -7.03
C TYR A 118 -2.14 -30.84 -6.44
N VAL A 119 -1.59 -29.82 -5.79
CA VAL A 119 -0.20 -29.84 -5.29
C VAL A 119 -0.12 -29.67 -3.78
N ALA A 120 -1.07 -28.95 -3.18
CA ALA A 120 -1.05 -28.72 -1.73
C ALA A 120 -1.09 -30.06 -0.97
N PRO A 121 -0.15 -30.28 -0.03
CA PRO A 121 -0.06 -31.52 0.72
C PRO A 121 -1.20 -31.70 1.74
N TRP A 122 -1.88 -30.60 2.11
CA TRP A 122 -3.02 -30.59 3.02
C TRP A 122 -3.88 -29.34 2.78
N HIS A 123 -5.06 -29.31 3.40
CA HIS A 123 -5.99 -28.18 3.35
C HIS A 123 -6.39 -27.75 4.76
N LEU A 124 -6.15 -26.48 5.06
CA LEU A 124 -6.54 -25.89 6.33
C LEU A 124 -8.05 -25.60 6.33
N PRO A 125 -8.79 -26.01 7.37
CA PRO A 125 -10.22 -25.76 7.46
C PRO A 125 -10.53 -24.29 7.68
N ALA A 126 -11.36 -23.70 6.81
CA ALA A 126 -11.74 -22.28 6.89
C ALA A 126 -12.58 -21.94 8.14
N SER A 127 -13.21 -22.94 8.75
CA SER A 127 -13.98 -22.79 9.99
C SER A 127 -13.11 -22.55 11.23
N GLN A 128 -11.79 -22.78 11.14
CA GLN A 128 -10.89 -22.63 12.28
C GLN A 128 -10.26 -21.23 12.30
N TRP A 129 -10.27 -20.59 13.47
CA TRP A 129 -9.77 -19.22 13.66
C TRP A 129 -8.30 -19.06 13.26
N TYR A 130 -7.47 -20.09 13.51
CA TYR A 130 -6.04 -20.04 13.19
C TYR A 130 -5.79 -19.96 11.68
N THR A 131 -6.67 -20.54 10.85
CA THR A 131 -6.57 -20.45 9.39
C THR A 131 -6.67 -19.00 8.92
N TRP A 132 -7.53 -18.20 9.55
CA TRP A 132 -7.66 -16.77 9.29
C TRP A 132 -6.43 -15.97 9.72
N VAL A 133 -5.89 -16.28 10.91
CA VAL A 133 -4.65 -15.64 11.39
C VAL A 133 -3.49 -15.94 10.44
N ILE A 134 -3.33 -17.20 10.03
CA ILE A 134 -2.31 -17.61 9.06
C ILE A 134 -2.54 -16.93 7.71
N ALA A 135 -3.78 -16.81 7.23
CA ALA A 135 -4.08 -16.14 5.97
C ALA A 135 -3.73 -14.64 6.01
N ILE A 136 -4.15 -13.92 7.05
CA ILE A 136 -3.90 -12.48 7.19
C ILE A 136 -2.41 -12.20 7.37
N LEU A 137 -1.74 -12.89 8.29
CA LEU A 137 -0.30 -12.71 8.52
C LEU A 137 0.52 -13.17 7.30
N GLY A 138 0.13 -14.27 6.67
CA GLY A 138 0.78 -14.80 5.47
C GLY A 138 0.67 -13.83 4.29
N VAL A 139 -0.50 -13.25 4.06
CA VAL A 139 -0.67 -12.21 3.05
C VAL A 139 0.15 -10.97 3.39
N ASP A 140 0.12 -10.51 4.64
CA ASP A 140 0.81 -9.27 5.03
C ASP A 140 2.35 -9.39 4.99
N VAL A 141 2.92 -10.53 5.39
CA VAL A 141 4.37 -10.75 5.30
C VAL A 141 4.84 -10.91 3.84
N LEU A 142 4.03 -11.52 2.98
CA LEU A 142 4.33 -11.61 1.56
C LEU A 142 4.18 -10.26 0.86
N TYR A 143 3.21 -9.44 1.29
CA TYR A 143 3.12 -8.04 0.89
C TYR A 143 4.40 -7.28 1.30
N TYR A 144 4.80 -7.33 2.57
CA TYR A 144 6.04 -6.72 3.05
C TYR A 144 7.26 -7.15 2.21
N THR A 145 7.36 -8.45 1.94
CA THR A 145 8.47 -9.03 1.16
C THR A 145 8.48 -8.49 -0.27
N TYR A 146 7.34 -8.52 -0.95
CA TYR A 146 7.18 -7.94 -2.27
C TYR A 146 7.52 -6.44 -2.28
N HIS A 147 6.99 -5.71 -1.31
CA HIS A 147 7.13 -4.26 -1.23
C HIS A 147 8.59 -3.86 -1.01
N ARG A 148 9.30 -4.57 -0.12
CA ARG A 148 10.76 -4.42 0.03
C ARG A 148 11.50 -4.73 -1.27
N ILE A 149 11.16 -5.79 -1.99
CA ILE A 149 11.76 -6.09 -3.30
C ILE A 149 11.48 -4.95 -4.30
N ALA A 150 10.28 -4.40 -4.30
CA ALA A 150 9.90 -3.29 -5.18
C ALA A 150 10.75 -2.03 -4.94
N HIS A 151 11.23 -1.80 -3.73
CA HIS A 151 12.14 -0.69 -3.44
C HIS A 151 13.61 -1.04 -3.65
N ARG A 152 13.98 -2.32 -3.68
CA ARG A 152 15.38 -2.78 -3.71
C ARG A 152 15.85 -3.38 -5.03
N VAL A 153 14.94 -3.61 -5.98
CA VAL A 153 15.23 -4.12 -7.33
C VAL A 153 14.63 -3.18 -8.36
N ARG A 154 15.47 -2.51 -9.14
CA ARG A 154 15.06 -1.41 -10.03
C ARG A 154 13.99 -1.80 -11.07
N LEU A 155 14.05 -3.02 -11.60
CA LEU A 155 13.01 -3.52 -12.52
C LEU A 155 11.63 -3.57 -11.86
N ILE A 156 11.58 -3.95 -10.58
CA ILE A 156 10.34 -4.05 -9.80
C ILE A 156 9.94 -2.65 -9.32
N TRP A 157 10.90 -1.81 -8.93
CA TRP A 157 10.70 -0.39 -8.68
C TRP A 157 10.04 0.33 -9.85
N ALA A 158 10.38 -0.01 -11.10
CA ALA A 158 9.74 0.58 -12.27
C ALA A 158 8.22 0.37 -12.32
N THR A 159 7.69 -0.70 -11.67
CA THR A 159 6.25 -0.91 -11.51
C THR A 159 5.66 0.01 -10.44
N HIS A 160 6.43 0.34 -9.40
CA HIS A 160 5.95 0.92 -8.16
C HIS A 160 6.24 2.42 -8.03
N GLN A 161 7.31 2.94 -8.65
CA GLN A 161 7.76 4.32 -8.53
C GLN A 161 6.69 5.35 -8.86
N ALA A 162 5.77 5.04 -9.78
CA ALA A 162 4.70 5.95 -10.13
C ALA A 162 3.82 6.25 -8.91
N HIS A 163 3.59 5.27 -8.03
CA HIS A 163 2.89 5.45 -6.75
C HIS A 163 3.56 6.52 -5.87
N HIS A 164 4.89 6.51 -5.79
CA HIS A 164 5.71 7.46 -5.04
C HIS A 164 5.95 8.80 -5.75
N SER A 165 5.51 8.95 -7.00
CA SER A 165 5.92 10.10 -7.83
C SER A 165 5.26 11.43 -7.46
N SER A 166 4.22 11.41 -6.62
CA SER A 166 3.53 12.62 -6.22
C SER A 166 4.25 13.40 -5.14
N GLU A 167 4.28 14.71 -5.32
CA GLU A 167 4.69 15.67 -4.30
C GLU A 167 3.55 16.00 -3.31
N TYR A 168 2.35 15.47 -3.53
CA TYR A 168 1.15 15.66 -2.69
C TYR A 168 0.76 14.34 -2.01
N PHE A 169 0.80 14.29 -0.69
CA PHE A 169 0.45 13.10 0.07
C PHE A 169 -0.95 13.22 0.70
N ASN A 170 -1.89 12.45 0.17
CA ASN A 170 -3.31 12.46 0.56
C ASN A 170 -3.98 11.17 0.03
N PHE A 171 -5.29 10.98 0.27
CA PHE A 171 -6.00 9.77 -0.13
C PHE A 171 -6.06 9.56 -1.64
N ALA A 172 -5.93 10.60 -2.47
CA ALA A 172 -5.81 10.40 -3.92
C ALA A 172 -4.53 9.64 -4.24
N THR A 173 -3.44 9.86 -3.49
CA THR A 173 -2.17 9.13 -3.67
C THR A 173 -2.32 7.62 -3.44
N ALA A 174 -3.21 7.19 -2.54
CA ALA A 174 -3.55 5.77 -2.40
C ALA A 174 -4.10 5.15 -3.69
N LEU A 175 -4.75 5.94 -4.55
CA LEU A 175 -5.32 5.48 -5.82
C LEU A 175 -4.31 5.45 -6.97
N ARG A 176 -3.11 6.03 -6.78
CA ARG A 176 -2.05 6.05 -7.81
C ARG A 176 -1.37 4.68 -7.91
N GLN A 177 -2.06 3.73 -8.54
CA GLN A 177 -1.68 2.32 -8.58
C GLN A 177 -1.01 1.92 -9.89
N LYS A 178 -0.14 0.89 -9.81
CA LYS A 178 0.59 0.30 -10.93
C LYS A 178 -0.33 -0.45 -11.90
N TRP A 179 0.06 -0.56 -13.16
CA TRP A 179 -0.74 -1.27 -14.19
C TRP A 179 -0.19 -2.64 -14.57
N ASN A 180 1.07 -2.89 -14.23
CA ASN A 180 1.80 -4.06 -14.66
C ASN A 180 2.02 -5.05 -13.51
N ASN A 181 2.04 -6.32 -13.88
CA ASN A 181 2.43 -7.38 -12.96
C ASN A 181 3.93 -7.28 -12.67
N SER A 182 4.25 -7.24 -11.39
CA SER A 182 5.58 -7.05 -10.84
C SER A 182 6.23 -8.35 -10.34
N GLY A 183 5.70 -9.50 -10.74
CA GLY A 183 6.14 -10.81 -10.24
C GLY A 183 5.57 -11.18 -8.86
N GLU A 184 4.65 -10.37 -8.33
CA GLU A 184 4.04 -10.62 -7.00
C GLU A 184 3.30 -11.95 -6.94
N ILE A 185 2.73 -12.43 -8.06
CA ILE A 185 2.06 -13.73 -8.16
C ILE A 185 2.95 -14.88 -7.70
N LEU A 186 4.26 -14.84 -8.00
CA LEU A 186 5.20 -15.89 -7.61
C LEU A 186 5.45 -15.93 -6.10
N LEU A 187 5.39 -14.78 -5.44
CA LEU A 187 5.58 -14.70 -3.99
C LEU A 187 4.40 -15.31 -3.23
N TRP A 188 3.25 -15.52 -3.87
CA TRP A 188 2.05 -16.05 -3.23
C TRP A 188 1.99 -17.58 -3.24
N VAL A 189 2.87 -18.24 -4.00
CA VAL A 189 2.95 -19.71 -4.12
C VAL A 189 3.05 -20.46 -2.78
N PRO A 190 3.67 -19.92 -1.71
CA PRO A 190 3.66 -20.60 -0.42
C PRO A 190 2.26 -20.74 0.20
N LEU A 191 1.33 -19.81 -0.03
CA LEU A 191 0.00 -19.81 0.59
C LEU A 191 -0.89 -21.01 0.20
N PRO A 192 -1.04 -21.39 -1.10
CA PRO A 192 -1.80 -22.58 -1.46
C PRO A 192 -1.11 -23.86 -0.95
N LEU A 193 0.22 -23.89 -0.91
CA LEU A 193 0.99 -25.03 -0.39
C LEU A 193 0.88 -25.19 1.13
N LEU A 194 0.60 -24.11 1.87
CA LEU A 194 0.21 -24.17 3.28
C LEU A 194 -1.23 -24.67 3.48
N GLY A 195 -1.98 -24.91 2.40
CA GLY A 195 -3.35 -25.37 2.45
C GLY A 195 -4.37 -24.26 2.68
N LEU A 196 -4.04 -22.99 2.39
CA LEU A 196 -4.99 -21.89 2.55
C LEU A 196 -6.00 -21.84 1.40
N PRO A 197 -7.32 -21.87 1.69
CA PRO A 197 -8.35 -21.77 0.65
C PRO A 197 -8.20 -20.49 -0.17
N PRO A 198 -8.34 -20.54 -1.51
CA PRO A 198 -8.12 -19.38 -2.38
C PRO A 198 -8.92 -18.16 -1.93
N TRP A 199 -10.23 -18.33 -1.68
CA TRP A 199 -11.11 -17.22 -1.30
C TRP A 199 -10.68 -16.50 -0.01
N MET A 200 -10.08 -17.22 0.96
CA MET A 200 -9.58 -16.61 2.20
C MET A 200 -8.37 -15.72 1.95
N VAL A 201 -7.50 -16.13 1.03
CA VAL A 201 -6.34 -15.32 0.63
C VAL A 201 -6.78 -14.07 -0.12
N PHE A 202 -7.73 -14.19 -1.05
CA PHE A 202 -8.31 -13.02 -1.73
C PHE A 202 -8.98 -12.07 -0.75
N PHE A 203 -9.75 -12.58 0.21
CA PHE A 203 -10.34 -11.77 1.27
C PHE A 203 -9.27 -11.07 2.13
N SER A 204 -8.24 -11.80 2.56
CA SER A 204 -7.15 -11.25 3.37
C SER A 204 -6.35 -10.18 2.62
N TRP A 205 -6.15 -10.39 1.31
CA TRP A 205 -5.56 -9.38 0.41
C TRP A 205 -6.44 -8.14 0.29
N SER A 206 -7.75 -8.30 0.16
CA SER A 206 -8.69 -7.18 0.14
C SER A 206 -8.64 -6.38 1.44
N LEU A 207 -8.60 -7.04 2.60
CA LEU A 207 -8.39 -6.38 3.89
C LEU A 207 -7.07 -5.61 3.94
N ASN A 208 -6.00 -6.20 3.42
CA ASN A 208 -4.69 -5.55 3.33
C ASN A 208 -4.76 -4.26 2.51
N LEU A 209 -5.37 -4.32 1.32
CA LEU A 209 -5.53 -3.17 0.43
C LEU A 209 -6.40 -2.06 1.06
N ILE A 210 -7.50 -2.45 1.72
CA ILE A 210 -8.39 -1.51 2.42
C ILE A 210 -7.64 -0.82 3.57
N TYR A 211 -6.86 -1.58 4.34
CA TYR A 211 -6.04 -1.02 5.41
C TYR A 211 -5.02 -0.01 4.86
N GLN A 212 -4.38 -0.33 3.75
CA GLN A 212 -3.39 0.56 3.16
C GLN A 212 -3.97 1.87 2.62
N PHE A 213 -5.26 1.93 2.30
CA PHE A 213 -5.86 3.19 1.84
C PHE A 213 -5.80 4.29 2.91
N TRP A 214 -6.24 4.02 4.14
CA TRP A 214 -6.42 5.07 5.15
C TRP A 214 -5.10 5.62 5.72
N VAL A 215 -3.99 4.90 5.56
CA VAL A 215 -2.67 5.40 5.98
C VAL A 215 -2.10 6.47 5.05
N HIS A 216 -2.73 6.75 3.90
CA HIS A 216 -2.31 7.81 2.97
C HIS A 216 -2.91 9.17 3.33
N THR A 217 -2.52 9.73 4.47
CA THR A 217 -2.94 11.08 4.86
C THR A 217 -1.88 11.77 5.70
N GLU A 218 -1.81 13.10 5.61
CA GLU A 218 -1.05 13.93 6.54
C GLU A 218 -1.93 14.52 7.66
N ARG A 219 -3.25 14.27 7.61
CA ARG A 219 -4.22 14.85 8.57
C ARG A 219 -4.25 14.14 9.92
N ILE A 220 -3.68 12.94 9.98
CA ILE A 220 -3.45 12.20 11.22
C ILE A 220 -1.95 12.25 11.48
N ASP A 221 -1.53 12.97 12.51
CA ASP A 221 -0.11 13.07 12.90
C ASP A 221 0.40 11.71 13.42
N LYS A 222 0.29 11.45 14.72
CA LYS A 222 0.71 10.18 15.33
C LYS A 222 -0.42 9.52 16.08
N LEU A 223 -0.37 8.19 16.16
CA LEU A 223 -1.29 7.37 16.93
C LEU A 223 -0.65 6.95 18.27
N PRO A 224 -1.44 6.45 19.23
CA PRO A 224 -0.90 5.98 20.50
C PRO A 224 0.22 4.95 20.29
N ARG A 225 1.30 5.06 21.07
CA ARG A 225 2.52 4.25 20.94
C ARG A 225 2.27 2.73 20.82
N PRO A 226 1.36 2.10 21.58
CA PRO A 226 1.08 0.68 21.42
C PRO A 226 0.54 0.32 20.03
N PHE A 227 -0.28 1.20 19.45
CA PHE A 227 -0.82 1.01 18.10
C PHE A 227 0.30 1.17 17.07
N GLU A 228 1.11 2.22 17.16
CA GLU A 228 2.27 2.42 16.27
C GLU A 228 3.37 1.36 16.44
N PHE A 229 3.38 0.63 17.54
CA PHE A 229 4.32 -0.48 17.70
C PHE A 229 3.96 -1.65 16.79
N VAL A 230 2.67 -1.94 16.63
CA VAL A 230 2.15 -3.13 15.94
C VAL A 230 1.72 -2.83 14.51
N PHE A 231 1.03 -1.72 14.31
CA PHE A 231 0.33 -1.40 13.08
C PHE A 231 1.07 -0.36 12.25
N ASN A 232 0.98 -0.49 10.92
CA ASN A 232 1.36 0.58 10.00
C ASN A 232 0.36 1.74 10.17
N THR A 233 0.87 2.98 10.23
CA THR A 233 0.08 4.17 10.54
C THR A 233 0.37 5.27 9.52
N PRO A 234 -0.44 6.35 9.47
CA PRO A 234 -0.14 7.49 8.61
C PRO A 234 1.28 8.03 8.79
N SER A 235 1.78 8.11 10.03
CA SER A 235 3.17 8.53 10.30
C SER A 235 4.21 7.60 9.68
N HIS A 236 4.04 6.30 9.83
CA HIS A 236 4.95 5.32 9.21
C HIS A 236 4.90 5.36 7.68
N HIS A 237 3.70 5.52 7.12
CA HIS A 237 3.50 5.52 5.68
C HIS A 237 3.95 6.84 5.02
N ARG A 238 3.87 7.97 5.72
CA ARG A 238 4.53 9.22 5.29
C ARG A 238 6.04 9.02 5.15
N VAL A 239 6.68 8.41 6.16
CA VAL A 239 8.12 8.07 6.09
C VAL A 239 8.40 7.18 4.88
N HIS A 240 7.57 6.16 4.65
CA HIS A 240 7.71 5.28 3.49
C HIS A 240 7.67 6.03 2.15
N HIS A 241 6.81 7.04 2.03
CA HIS A 241 6.71 7.89 0.84
C HIS A 241 7.75 9.02 0.78
N GLY A 242 8.55 9.19 1.82
CA GLY A 242 9.56 10.24 1.92
C GLY A 242 10.75 10.02 0.98
N MET A 243 11.18 11.07 0.30
CA MET A 243 12.39 11.08 -0.53
C MET A 243 13.65 11.51 0.22
N ASP A 244 13.51 11.90 1.50
CA ASP A 244 14.62 12.29 2.35
C ASP A 244 15.56 11.11 2.62
N LYS A 245 16.87 11.35 2.66
CA LYS A 245 17.89 10.30 2.81
C LYS A 245 17.66 9.36 4.00
N VAL A 246 17.14 9.89 5.12
CA VAL A 246 16.85 9.10 6.33
C VAL A 246 15.62 8.19 6.18
N TYR A 247 14.72 8.52 5.25
CA TYR A 247 13.46 7.83 4.99
C TYR A 247 13.51 6.88 3.79
N LEU A 248 14.52 7.00 2.92
CA LEU A 248 14.72 6.06 1.82
C LEU A 248 14.84 4.62 2.31
N ASP A 249 14.14 3.72 1.61
CA ASP A 249 14.15 2.27 1.87
C ASP A 249 13.68 1.89 3.30
N LYS A 250 12.62 2.55 3.78
CA LYS A 250 12.03 2.32 5.11
C LYS A 250 10.54 1.98 5.05
N ASN A 251 10.06 1.33 6.11
CA ASN A 251 8.65 1.12 6.43
C ASN A 251 7.82 0.47 5.29
N TYR A 252 8.12 -0.78 4.93
CA TYR A 252 7.45 -1.50 3.84
C TYR A 252 6.15 -2.21 4.25
N GLY A 253 5.79 -2.25 5.54
CA GLY A 253 4.63 -2.98 6.05
C GLY A 253 3.30 -2.54 5.41
N GLY A 254 2.40 -3.51 5.21
CA GLY A 254 1.03 -3.24 4.73
C GLY A 254 0.13 -2.85 5.90
N ILE A 255 -0.35 -3.87 6.62
CA ILE A 255 -1.12 -3.74 7.85
C ILE A 255 -0.18 -3.60 9.05
N PHE A 256 0.81 -4.47 9.18
CA PHE A 256 1.65 -4.54 10.37
C PHE A 256 3.04 -3.94 10.12
N ILE A 257 3.46 -3.03 10.99
CA ILE A 257 4.81 -2.44 10.97
C ILE A 257 5.84 -3.36 11.65
N ILE A 258 5.38 -4.43 12.30
CA ILE A 258 6.24 -5.40 12.99
C ILE A 258 7.29 -6.02 12.08
N TRP A 259 6.98 -6.20 10.79
CA TRP A 259 7.93 -6.75 9.81
C TRP A 259 9.12 -5.82 9.62
N ASP A 260 8.89 -4.52 9.54
CA ASP A 260 9.96 -3.52 9.46
C ASP A 260 10.83 -3.51 10.70
N ARG A 261 10.25 -3.71 11.88
CA ARG A 261 11.00 -3.83 13.13
C ARG A 261 11.84 -5.10 13.15
N LEU A 262 11.25 -6.23 12.76
CA LEU A 262 11.90 -7.54 12.76
C LEU A 262 13.07 -7.59 11.76
N PHE A 263 12.91 -7.00 10.58
CA PHE A 263 13.89 -7.06 9.50
C PHE A 263 14.70 -5.77 9.30
N GLY A 264 14.67 -4.87 10.28
CA GLY A 264 15.56 -3.70 10.40
C GLY A 264 15.29 -2.57 9.39
N SER A 265 14.09 -2.47 8.83
CA SER A 265 13.69 -1.39 7.92
C SER A 265 12.80 -0.32 8.57
N PHE A 266 12.52 -0.42 9.87
CA PHE A 266 11.73 0.58 10.59
C PHE A 266 12.45 1.92 10.73
N GLN A 267 11.72 3.01 10.50
CA GLN A 267 12.13 4.39 10.77
C GLN A 267 10.93 5.19 11.28
N ALA A 268 11.07 5.83 12.43
CA ALA A 268 10.05 6.74 12.96
C ALA A 268 10.08 8.07 12.21
N GLU A 269 8.93 8.72 12.09
CA GLU A 269 8.85 10.08 11.54
C GLU A 269 9.47 11.08 12.52
N SER A 270 10.59 11.66 12.09
CA SER A 270 11.36 12.69 12.83
C SER A 270 10.99 14.11 12.44
N PHE A 271 10.56 14.31 11.20
CA PHE A 271 10.07 15.54 10.60
C PHE A 271 9.17 15.20 9.41
N ARG A 272 8.30 16.14 9.00
CA ARG A 272 7.39 15.98 7.86
C ARG A 272 8.18 15.71 6.57
N PRO A 273 8.03 14.54 5.92
CA PRO A 273 8.82 14.18 4.74
C PRO A 273 8.63 15.12 3.55
N HIS A 274 9.65 15.17 2.70
CA HIS A 274 9.49 15.60 1.32
C HIS A 274 8.97 14.44 0.49
N TYR A 275 7.94 14.65 -0.31
CA TYR A 275 7.36 13.62 -1.18
C TYR A 275 7.81 13.78 -2.63
N GLY A 276 7.58 12.72 -3.41
CA GLY A 276 7.98 12.61 -4.80
C GLY A 276 9.16 11.67 -4.96
N LEU A 277 9.77 11.70 -6.14
CA LEU A 277 10.97 10.92 -6.42
C LEU A 277 12.23 11.77 -6.18
N THR A 278 13.31 11.11 -5.76
CA THR A 278 14.65 11.71 -5.70
C THR A 278 15.11 12.32 -7.04
N LYS A 279 14.57 11.81 -8.16
CA LYS A 279 14.62 12.45 -9.48
C LYS A 279 13.20 12.84 -9.89
N ARG A 280 12.83 14.11 -9.62
CA ARG A 280 11.47 14.64 -9.79
C ARG A 280 10.85 14.35 -11.16
N VAL A 281 9.52 14.38 -11.19
CA VAL A 281 8.73 14.09 -12.37
C VAL A 281 7.83 15.27 -12.69
N ASP A 282 8.20 16.07 -13.68
CA ASP A 282 7.46 17.29 -14.03
C ASP A 282 6.32 16.99 -15.02
N THR A 283 5.48 15.98 -14.73
CA THR A 283 4.34 15.63 -15.59
C THR A 283 3.21 14.92 -14.85
N PHE A 284 1.97 15.20 -15.25
CA PHE A 284 0.76 14.48 -14.83
C PHE A 284 0.29 13.47 -15.89
N ASN A 285 1.07 13.24 -16.95
CA ASN A 285 0.71 12.29 -17.98
C ASN A 285 0.91 10.86 -17.45
N ILE A 286 -0.19 10.14 -17.28
CA ILE A 286 -0.21 8.79 -16.68
C ILE A 286 0.67 7.76 -17.41
N TRP A 287 0.80 7.87 -18.74
CA TRP A 287 1.64 6.97 -19.53
C TRP A 287 3.12 7.23 -19.28
N LYS A 288 3.52 8.50 -19.24
CA LYS A 288 4.89 8.88 -18.90
C LYS A 288 5.24 8.50 -17.46
N LEU A 289 4.32 8.74 -16.52
CA LEU A 289 4.48 8.33 -15.12
C LEU A 289 4.72 6.83 -15.01
N GLN A 290 3.96 6.00 -15.73
CA GLN A 290 4.12 4.55 -15.69
C GLN A 290 5.40 4.04 -16.39
N THR A 291 5.80 4.65 -17.52
CA THR A 291 6.81 4.07 -18.42
C THR A 291 8.21 4.68 -18.31
N ARG A 292 8.37 5.84 -17.67
CA ARG A 292 9.66 6.57 -17.63
C ARG A 292 10.83 5.75 -17.07
N GLU A 293 10.59 4.95 -16.02
CA GLU A 293 11.66 4.19 -15.37
C GLU A 293 12.11 3.02 -16.26
N TYR A 294 11.19 2.39 -17.00
CA TYR A 294 11.55 1.40 -18.02
C TYR A 294 12.41 2.00 -19.13
N ALA A 295 12.06 3.21 -19.60
CA ALA A 295 12.86 3.93 -20.59
C ALA A 295 14.25 4.31 -20.03
N ALA A 296 14.35 4.64 -18.74
CA ALA A 296 15.63 4.89 -18.09
C ALA A 296 16.48 3.61 -17.99
N ILE A 297 15.92 2.50 -17.52
CA ILE A 297 16.59 1.20 -17.48
C ILE A 297 17.11 0.81 -18.88
N ALA A 298 16.29 0.95 -19.93
CA ALA A 298 16.68 0.61 -21.29
C ALA A 298 17.83 1.50 -21.82
N ARG A 299 17.85 2.79 -21.48
CA ARG A 299 18.95 3.70 -21.84
C ARG A 299 20.24 3.31 -21.11
N ASP A 300 20.17 3.08 -19.82
CA ASP A 300 21.34 2.73 -19.01
C ASP A 300 21.92 1.37 -19.46
N TRP A 301 21.06 0.38 -19.71
CA TRP A 301 21.44 -0.92 -20.25
C TRP A 301 22.15 -0.81 -21.60
N ARG A 302 21.65 0.03 -22.52
CA ARG A 302 22.28 0.26 -23.84
C ARG A 302 23.61 0.99 -23.73
N SER A 303 23.75 1.91 -22.76
CA SER A 303 25.00 2.64 -22.53
C SER A 303 26.10 1.78 -21.90
N ALA A 304 25.72 0.70 -21.21
CA ALA A 304 26.65 -0.21 -20.56
C ALA A 304 27.33 -1.15 -21.56
N THR A 305 28.66 -1.20 -21.50
CA THR A 305 29.48 -2.13 -22.29
C THR A 305 29.63 -3.50 -21.62
N ARG A 306 29.66 -3.54 -20.28
CA ARG A 306 29.85 -4.77 -19.51
C ARG A 306 28.50 -5.39 -19.14
N LEU A 307 28.41 -6.72 -19.27
CA LEU A 307 27.21 -7.48 -18.86
C LEU A 307 26.87 -7.26 -17.38
N ARG A 308 27.89 -7.18 -16.52
CA ARG A 308 27.70 -6.88 -15.09
C ARG A 308 26.97 -5.56 -14.87
N ASP A 309 27.34 -4.52 -15.61
CA ASP A 309 26.75 -3.19 -15.45
C ASP A 309 25.34 -3.16 -16.02
N ARG A 310 25.11 -3.86 -17.13
CA ARG A 310 23.76 -4.10 -17.68
C ARG A 310 22.83 -4.77 -16.66
N LEU A 311 23.29 -5.84 -16.01
CA LEU A 311 22.51 -6.52 -14.98
C LEU A 311 22.35 -5.64 -13.73
N GLY A 312 23.36 -4.87 -13.34
CA GLY A 312 23.29 -3.91 -12.25
C GLY A 312 22.23 -2.83 -12.48
N PHE A 313 22.12 -2.30 -13.70
CA PHE A 313 21.09 -1.34 -14.07
C PHE A 313 19.67 -1.91 -14.12
N VAL A 314 19.48 -3.23 -14.16
CA VAL A 314 18.16 -3.86 -14.19
C VAL A 314 17.76 -4.40 -12.81
N PHE A 315 18.68 -5.13 -12.16
CA PHE A 315 18.39 -5.88 -10.94
C PHE A 315 19.02 -5.28 -9.67
N GLY A 316 19.90 -4.29 -9.80
CA GLY A 316 20.40 -3.53 -8.65
C GLY A 316 19.33 -2.62 -8.03
N PRO A 317 19.63 -2.00 -6.88
CA PRO A 317 18.72 -1.03 -6.27
C PRO A 317 18.51 0.20 -7.17
N PRO A 318 17.39 0.94 -7.00
CA PRO A 318 17.21 2.25 -7.62
C PRO A 318 18.40 3.17 -7.30
N GLY A 319 18.96 3.81 -8.33
CA GLY A 319 20.17 4.62 -8.18
C GLY A 319 21.49 3.84 -8.16
N TRP A 320 21.48 2.53 -8.47
CA TRP A 320 22.70 1.76 -8.67
C TRP A 320 23.56 2.37 -9.79
N GLU A 321 24.88 2.45 -9.53
CA GLU A 321 25.87 2.93 -10.48
C GLU A 321 27.08 1.98 -10.50
N PRO A 322 27.81 1.86 -11.64
CA PRO A 322 29.04 1.08 -11.71
C PRO A 322 30.09 1.54 -10.69
N ARG A 323 30.84 0.60 -10.10
CA ARG A 323 31.84 0.89 -9.05
C ARG A 323 32.88 1.95 -9.42
N ALA A 324 33.25 2.06 -10.69
CA ALA A 324 34.21 3.07 -11.15
C ALA A 324 33.66 4.49 -10.99
N VAL A 325 32.37 4.69 -11.28
CA VAL A 325 31.66 5.98 -11.17
C VAL A 325 31.45 6.35 -9.70
N ALA A 326 31.07 5.37 -8.87
CA ALA A 326 30.91 5.59 -7.42
C ALA A 326 32.22 6.09 -6.79
N ARG A 327 33.37 5.47 -7.11
CA ARG A 327 34.69 5.88 -6.61
C ARG A 327 35.07 7.30 -7.02
N THR A 328 34.76 7.72 -8.24
CA THR A 328 35.04 9.10 -8.68
C THR A 328 34.16 10.12 -7.96
N ARG A 329 32.90 9.78 -7.64
CA ARG A 329 31.99 10.66 -6.90
C ARG A 329 32.41 10.83 -5.44
N ASP A 330 32.83 9.75 -4.79
CA ASP A 330 33.30 9.79 -3.39
C ASP A 330 34.68 10.45 -3.26
N ALA A 331 35.47 10.49 -4.34
CA ALA A 331 36.79 11.12 -4.38
C ALA A 331 36.75 12.65 -4.60
N VAL A 332 35.60 13.23 -4.96
CA VAL A 332 35.42 14.68 -4.95
C VAL A 332 35.06 15.09 -3.52
N PRO A 333 35.92 15.82 -2.78
CA PRO A 333 35.55 16.32 -1.46
C PRO A 333 34.31 17.19 -1.62
N ALA A 334 33.32 17.00 -0.75
CA ALA A 334 32.21 17.94 -0.63
C ALA A 334 32.82 19.34 -0.45
N ALA A 335 32.69 20.19 -1.47
CA ALA A 335 33.16 21.56 -1.40
C ALA A 335 32.54 22.17 -0.15
N THR A 336 33.38 22.57 0.79
CA THR A 336 33.01 23.21 2.04
C THR A 336 32.14 24.41 1.73
N SER A 337 30.83 24.31 1.96
CA SER A 337 29.97 25.49 2.08
C SER A 337 30.36 26.18 3.39
N ARG A 338 31.08 27.30 3.26
CA ARG A 338 31.32 28.24 4.35
C ARG A 338 30.04 28.98 4.71
#